data_AF-A0A7Y9LP34-F1
#
_entry.id   AF-A0A7Y9LP34-F1
#
_cell.length_a   1.000
_cell.length_b   1.000
_cell.length_c   1.000
_cell.angle_alpha   90.00
_cell.angle_beta   90.00
_cell.angle_gamma   90.00
#
_symmetry.space_group_name_H-M   'P 1'
#
loop_
_entity.id
_entity.type
_entity.pdbx_description
1 polymer ?
#
loop_
_entity_poly.entity_id
_entity_poly.type
_entity_poly.pdbx_seq_one_letter_code
_entity_poly.pdbx_strand_id
1 'polypeptide(L)'
;MHGRCLPVVTALLIGAMASAHAAEIALYDTGPAEDAAFVRFVNAGSMPVEVAASGSKARLALTDTRPASDYLPVRGGSAIKGAMTTGATSAAIDLKVAPGEFVTVIGVPASTASALLAASGRTSTSAASKGPGPVSAPLTLQILRDSPDDFNALKSALAFYSAAPACAKAGLQVAGKGVDLFRDVAPASIARRLINPVALSVQLVCHGKPTGAVLSLGTLAAGQRYSVFAVPAAPADGGARLIAATDVVAR
;
A
#
# COMPACT_ATOMS: atom_id res chain seq x y z
N MET A 1 42.07 23.63 -95.18
CA MET A 1 42.40 23.67 -93.73
C MET A 1 41.33 22.90 -92.98
N HIS A 2 41.74 21.88 -92.23
CA HIS A 2 40.87 20.97 -91.49
C HIS A 2 40.38 21.61 -90.18
N GLY A 3 39.15 21.31 -89.76
CA GLY A 3 38.64 21.67 -88.43
C GLY A 3 37.50 20.76 -87.97
N ARG A 4 37.86 19.66 -87.30
CA ARG A 4 37.00 18.70 -86.56
C ARG A 4 36.58 19.35 -85.22
N CYS A 5 35.32 19.34 -84.82
CA CYS A 5 34.64 18.36 -83.94
C CYS A 5 35.27 18.17 -82.53
N LEU A 6 34.61 18.68 -81.46
CA LEU A 6 34.24 17.94 -80.22
C LEU A 6 33.34 18.79 -79.27
N PRO A 7 32.36 18.20 -78.54
CA PRO A 7 31.35 18.89 -77.73
C PRO A 7 31.64 18.85 -76.21
N VAL A 8 30.93 19.69 -75.41
CA VAL A 8 30.95 19.63 -73.93
C VAL A 8 29.57 19.93 -73.30
N VAL A 9 28.99 18.86 -72.74
CA VAL A 9 28.32 18.70 -71.42
C VAL A 9 27.07 19.52 -71.08
N THR A 10 25.93 18.83 -71.04
CA THR A 10 24.71 19.24 -70.29
C THR A 10 24.68 18.48 -68.97
N ALA A 11 24.69 19.20 -67.84
CA ALA A 11 24.58 18.63 -66.50
C ALA A 11 23.11 18.29 -66.16
N LEU A 12 22.84 17.05 -65.77
CA LEU A 12 21.54 16.55 -65.34
C LEU A 12 21.44 16.67 -63.80
N LEU A 13 20.55 17.53 -63.30
CA LEU A 13 20.18 17.60 -61.89
C LEU A 13 19.25 16.43 -61.53
N ILE A 14 19.74 15.50 -60.70
CA ILE A 14 18.92 14.45 -60.07
C ILE A 14 18.39 15.01 -58.75
N GLY A 15 17.08 15.31 -58.72
CA GLY A 15 16.37 15.67 -57.49
C GLY A 15 16.20 14.44 -56.60
N ALA A 16 16.80 14.47 -55.40
CA ALA A 16 16.59 13.47 -54.38
C ALA A 16 15.16 13.57 -53.85
N MET A 17 14.31 12.59 -54.17
CA MET A 17 13.05 12.38 -53.46
C MET A 17 13.38 11.91 -52.04
N ALA A 18 13.31 12.84 -51.09
CA ALA A 18 13.32 12.50 -49.67
C ALA A 18 12.00 11.78 -49.35
N SER A 19 12.06 10.47 -49.22
CA SER A 19 10.99 9.67 -48.63
C SER A 19 10.77 10.15 -47.21
N ALA A 20 9.71 10.94 -46.99
CA ALA A 20 9.21 11.24 -45.66
C ALA A 20 8.68 9.94 -45.06
N HIS A 21 9.52 9.24 -44.29
CA HIS A 21 9.04 8.27 -43.33
C HIS A 21 8.32 9.07 -42.23
N ALA A 22 7.00 9.11 -42.33
CA ALA A 22 6.17 9.38 -41.16
C ALA A 22 6.53 8.31 -40.13
N ALA A 23 7.30 8.69 -39.12
CA ALA A 23 7.49 7.88 -37.95
C ALA A 23 6.11 7.70 -37.31
N GLU A 24 5.59 6.49 -37.37
CA GLU A 24 4.47 6.02 -36.56
C GLU A 24 4.72 6.51 -35.13
N ILE A 25 3.83 7.35 -34.62
CA ILE A 25 3.82 7.70 -33.20
C ILE A 25 3.46 6.39 -32.51
N ALA A 26 4.51 5.74 -32.02
CA ALA A 26 4.47 4.65 -31.07
C ALA A 26 3.41 4.91 -29.99
N LEU A 27 2.20 4.42 -30.21
CA LEU A 27 1.13 4.27 -29.23
C LEU A 27 1.41 3.09 -28.27
N TYR A 28 2.66 2.63 -28.19
CA TYR A 28 2.99 1.33 -27.62
C TYR A 28 2.49 1.18 -26.19
N ASP A 29 1.82 0.04 -25.99
CA ASP A 29 1.28 -0.48 -24.76
C ASP A 29 2.31 -0.49 -23.63
N THR A 30 1.83 -0.31 -22.40
CA THR A 30 2.66 -0.05 -21.23
C THR A 30 3.58 -1.22 -20.91
N GLY A 31 4.85 -0.92 -20.59
CA GLY A 31 5.92 -1.89 -20.37
C GLY A 31 5.73 -2.86 -19.18
N PRO A 32 6.81 -3.43 -18.60
CA PRO A 32 6.80 -4.55 -17.64
C PRO A 32 5.86 -4.45 -16.42
N ALA A 33 5.32 -3.26 -16.15
CA ALA A 33 4.35 -2.99 -15.09
C ALA A 33 2.99 -3.71 -15.30
N GLU A 34 2.56 -3.98 -16.53
CA GLU A 34 1.34 -4.78 -16.78
C GLU A 34 1.44 -6.21 -16.25
N ASP A 35 2.66 -6.73 -16.12
CA ASP A 35 2.95 -8.08 -15.65
C ASP A 35 3.36 -8.11 -14.17
N ALA A 36 3.38 -6.96 -13.50
CA ALA A 36 3.80 -6.81 -12.12
C ALA A 36 2.62 -6.61 -11.17
N ALA A 37 2.79 -7.03 -9.94
CA ALA A 37 1.94 -6.64 -8.83
C ALA A 37 2.79 -6.37 -7.59
N PHE A 38 2.19 -5.79 -6.57
CA PHE A 38 2.93 -5.28 -5.42
C PHE A 38 2.29 -5.76 -4.13
N VAL A 39 3.06 -6.37 -3.25
CA VAL A 39 2.57 -6.88 -1.96
C VAL A 39 3.35 -6.22 -0.83
N ARG A 40 2.64 -5.74 0.19
CA ARG A 40 3.28 -5.34 1.45
C ARG A 40 2.62 -6.02 2.65
N PHE A 41 3.37 -6.08 3.73
CA PHE A 41 2.91 -6.62 5.00
C PHE A 41 2.90 -5.53 6.06
N VAL A 42 1.88 -5.53 6.91
CA VAL A 42 1.69 -4.54 7.98
C VAL A 42 1.42 -5.24 9.29
N ASN A 43 2.13 -4.84 10.34
CA ASN A 43 1.90 -5.25 11.72
C ASN A 43 0.97 -4.23 12.40
N ALA A 44 -0.28 -4.64 12.66
CA ALA A 44 -1.23 -3.84 13.43
C ALA A 44 -1.03 -3.95 14.95
N GLY A 45 -0.20 -4.89 15.42
CA GLY A 45 0.12 -5.11 16.83
C GLY A 45 1.27 -4.25 17.35
N SER A 46 1.59 -4.45 18.62
CA SER A 46 2.76 -3.88 19.29
C SER A 46 3.92 -4.88 19.43
N MET A 47 3.64 -6.18 19.35
CA MET A 47 4.67 -7.21 19.33
C MET A 47 5.27 -7.33 17.93
N PRO A 48 6.57 -7.63 17.80
CA PRO A 48 7.18 -7.92 16.51
C PRO A 48 6.45 -9.03 15.76
N VAL A 49 6.38 -8.88 14.44
CA VAL A 49 5.84 -9.89 13.52
C VAL A 49 6.94 -10.29 12.54
N GLU A 50 7.11 -11.59 12.34
CA GLU A 50 7.91 -12.14 11.25
C GLU A 50 6.98 -12.58 10.12
N VAL A 51 7.33 -12.25 8.88
CA VAL A 51 6.71 -12.77 7.67
C VAL A 51 7.67 -13.74 7.01
N ALA A 52 7.23 -14.96 6.77
CA ALA A 52 7.99 -16.02 6.13
C ALA A 52 7.33 -16.46 4.83
N ALA A 53 8.07 -16.42 3.72
CA ALA A 53 7.58 -16.96 2.45
C ALA A 53 7.70 -18.49 2.43
N SER A 54 6.63 -19.17 2.02
CA SER A 54 6.63 -20.63 1.88
C SER A 54 7.58 -21.08 0.77
N GLY A 55 8.29 -22.19 0.97
CA GLY A 55 9.22 -22.73 -0.02
C GLY A 55 10.52 -21.93 -0.20
N SER A 56 10.79 -20.93 0.64
CA SER A 56 12.05 -20.17 0.62
C SER A 56 12.58 -19.87 2.02
N LYS A 57 13.82 -19.38 2.07
CA LYS A 57 14.45 -18.85 3.29
C LYS A 57 14.15 -17.36 3.51
N ALA A 58 13.39 -16.71 2.63
CA ALA A 58 13.09 -15.28 2.75
C ALA A 58 12.25 -15.02 4.01
N ARG A 59 12.67 -14.01 4.77
CA ARG A 59 12.03 -13.53 6.00
C ARG A 59 12.03 -12.01 6.02
N LEU A 60 11.00 -11.44 6.63
CA LEU A 60 10.83 -10.01 6.82
C LEU A 60 10.34 -9.76 8.24
N ALA A 61 10.99 -8.87 8.98
CA ALA A 61 10.58 -8.48 10.32
C ALA A 61 9.85 -7.13 10.29
N LEU A 62 8.71 -7.06 10.97
CA LEU A 62 7.91 -5.86 11.17
C LEU A 62 7.89 -5.51 12.66
N THR A 63 8.38 -4.32 12.99
CA THR A 63 8.50 -3.82 14.37
C THR A 63 7.57 -2.63 14.60
N ASP A 64 7.50 -2.13 15.83
CA ASP A 64 6.81 -0.88 16.16
C ASP A 64 7.35 0.35 15.41
N THR A 65 8.65 0.36 15.14
CA THR A 65 9.39 1.42 14.42
C THR A 65 9.34 1.26 12.90
N ARG A 66 9.09 0.04 12.40
CA ARG A 66 8.82 -0.26 10.98
C ARG A 66 7.62 -1.20 10.90
N PRO A 67 6.40 -0.67 11.10
CA PRO A 67 5.20 -1.50 11.17
C PRO A 67 4.72 -1.95 9.80
N ALA A 68 5.24 -1.38 8.71
CA ALA A 68 4.95 -1.82 7.35
C ALA A 68 6.26 -2.08 6.60
N SER A 69 6.23 -3.06 5.70
CA SER A 69 7.30 -3.24 4.72
C SER A 69 7.17 -2.25 3.57
N ASP A 70 8.26 -2.10 2.83
CA ASP A 70 8.19 -1.65 1.44
C ASP A 70 7.30 -2.62 0.64
N TYR A 71 6.76 -2.13 -0.47
CA TYR A 71 6.07 -2.96 -1.44
C TYR A 71 7.07 -3.87 -2.14
N LEU A 72 6.85 -5.17 -2.02
CA LEU A 72 7.61 -6.20 -2.70
C LEU A 72 7.01 -6.41 -4.09
N PRO A 73 7.78 -6.20 -5.18
CA PRO A 73 7.32 -6.53 -6.51
C PRO A 73 7.20 -8.04 -6.67
N VAL A 74 6.09 -8.49 -7.24
CA VAL A 74 5.82 -9.90 -7.56
C VAL A 74 5.28 -9.99 -8.98
N ARG A 75 5.27 -11.20 -9.56
CA ARG A 75 4.62 -11.41 -10.85
C ARG A 75 3.10 -11.31 -10.70
N GLY A 76 2.44 -10.57 -11.58
CA GLY A 76 1.00 -10.52 -11.69
C GLY A 76 0.41 -11.92 -11.94
N GLY A 77 -0.71 -12.22 -11.30
CA GLY A 77 -1.35 -13.53 -11.31
C GLY A 77 -0.69 -14.58 -10.40
N SER A 78 0.42 -14.25 -9.71
CA SER A 78 1.09 -15.19 -8.82
C SER A 78 0.29 -15.50 -7.55
N ALA A 79 0.47 -16.72 -7.04
CA ALA A 79 0.01 -17.10 -5.71
C ALA A 79 1.10 -16.76 -4.69
N ILE A 80 0.73 -16.01 -3.66
CA ILE A 80 1.59 -15.60 -2.56
C ILE A 80 1.27 -16.50 -1.37
N LYS A 81 2.25 -17.31 -0.99
CA LYS A 81 2.15 -18.27 0.12
C LYS A 81 3.18 -17.98 1.19
N GLY A 82 2.76 -18.03 2.44
CA GLY A 82 3.64 -17.75 3.57
C GLY A 82 2.91 -17.84 4.90
N ALA A 83 3.54 -17.27 5.93
CA ALA A 83 2.91 -17.07 7.22
C ALA A 83 3.39 -15.76 7.84
N MET A 84 2.50 -15.10 8.57
CA MET A 84 2.86 -14.06 9.54
C MET A 84 2.85 -14.70 10.93
N THR A 85 3.87 -14.44 11.73
CA THR A 85 4.05 -15.04 13.05
C THR A 85 4.39 -13.97 14.07
N THR A 86 3.71 -13.99 15.22
CA THR A 86 4.02 -13.13 16.37
C THR A 86 3.93 -13.93 17.66
N GLY A 87 5.02 -13.92 18.44
CA GLY A 87 5.19 -14.82 19.58
C GLY A 87 4.95 -16.27 19.18
N ALA A 88 4.02 -16.94 19.87
CA ALA A 88 3.63 -18.33 19.58
C ALA A 88 2.50 -18.47 18.54
N THR A 89 1.96 -17.36 18.02
CA THR A 89 0.81 -17.37 17.11
C THR A 89 1.22 -17.15 15.66
N SER A 90 0.55 -17.83 14.74
CA SER A 90 0.84 -17.73 13.31
C SER A 90 -0.46 -17.71 12.50
N ALA A 91 -0.42 -17.03 11.36
CA ALA A 91 -1.51 -16.97 10.39
C ALA A 91 -0.95 -17.22 8.99
N ALA A 92 -1.55 -18.17 8.27
CA ALA A 92 -1.14 -18.51 6.91
C ALA A 92 -1.57 -17.42 5.92
N ILE A 93 -0.65 -17.04 5.04
CA ILE A 93 -0.92 -16.23 3.85
C ILE A 93 -1.12 -17.20 2.69
N ASP A 94 -2.28 -17.16 2.05
CA ASP A 94 -2.52 -17.81 0.75
C ASP A 94 -3.45 -16.90 -0.04
N LEU A 95 -2.88 -16.10 -0.95
CA LEU A 95 -3.66 -15.16 -1.76
C LEU A 95 -3.10 -15.09 -3.18
N LYS A 96 -3.99 -14.81 -4.14
CA LYS A 96 -3.62 -14.51 -5.52
C LYS A 96 -3.67 -13.00 -5.76
N VAL A 97 -2.68 -12.48 -6.47
CA VAL A 97 -2.57 -11.05 -6.79
C VAL A 97 -2.78 -10.85 -8.29
N ALA A 98 -3.64 -9.90 -8.67
CA ALA A 98 -3.85 -9.55 -10.08
C ALA A 98 -2.74 -8.61 -10.57
N PRO A 99 -2.43 -8.58 -11.88
CA PRO A 99 -1.50 -7.60 -12.41
C PRO A 99 -1.97 -6.16 -12.18
N GLY A 100 -1.03 -5.24 -11.95
CA GLY A 100 -1.28 -3.84 -11.58
C GLY A 100 -1.76 -3.61 -10.14
N GLU A 101 -1.96 -4.67 -9.36
CA GLU A 101 -2.56 -4.58 -8.03
C GLU A 101 -1.55 -4.25 -6.93
N PHE A 102 -1.94 -3.40 -5.99
CA PHE A 102 -1.24 -3.17 -4.73
C PHE A 102 -2.01 -3.86 -3.59
N VAL A 103 -1.47 -4.94 -3.05
CA VAL A 103 -2.07 -5.71 -1.97
C VAL A 103 -1.36 -5.42 -0.66
N THR A 104 -2.15 -5.06 0.35
CA THR A 104 -1.68 -4.90 1.73
C THR A 104 -2.24 -6.03 2.58
N VAL A 105 -1.35 -6.82 3.18
CA VAL A 105 -1.70 -7.87 4.15
C VAL A 105 -1.41 -7.36 5.56
N ILE A 106 -2.46 -7.16 6.36
CA ILE A 106 -2.37 -6.63 7.72
C ILE A 106 -2.53 -7.78 8.72
N GLY A 107 -1.52 -8.00 9.56
CA GLY A 107 -1.59 -8.92 10.69
C GLY A 107 -2.16 -8.20 11.92
N VAL A 108 -3.35 -8.62 12.35
CA VAL A 108 -4.08 -8.08 13.49
C VAL A 108 -4.04 -9.09 14.66
N PRO A 109 -3.46 -8.73 15.82
CA PRO A 109 -3.51 -9.59 17.00
C PRO A 109 -4.95 -9.74 17.50
N ALA A 110 -5.38 -10.97 17.78
CA ALA A 110 -6.75 -11.25 18.18
C ALA A 110 -7.03 -10.91 19.65
N SER A 111 -6.08 -10.42 20.44
CA SER A 111 -6.43 -9.85 21.77
C SER A 111 -7.28 -8.61 21.57
N THR A 112 -7.11 -7.95 20.42
CA THR A 112 -7.94 -6.84 19.96
C THR A 112 -9.19 -7.31 19.22
N ALA A 113 -9.14 -8.42 18.47
CA ALA A 113 -10.32 -8.99 17.80
C ALA A 113 -11.29 -9.68 18.79
N SER A 114 -10.78 -10.37 19.81
CA SER A 114 -11.54 -10.95 20.93
C SER A 114 -12.14 -9.90 21.85
N ALA A 115 -11.46 -8.75 22.05
CA ALA A 115 -12.07 -7.60 22.74
C ALA A 115 -13.26 -7.03 21.96
N LEU A 116 -13.19 -7.03 20.61
CA LEU A 116 -14.31 -6.68 19.74
C LEU A 116 -15.47 -7.67 19.80
N LEU A 117 -15.17 -8.98 19.81
CA LEU A 117 -16.17 -10.05 19.93
C LEU A 117 -16.84 -10.03 21.32
N ALA A 118 -16.09 -9.79 22.39
CA ALA A 118 -16.61 -9.64 23.75
C ALA A 118 -17.53 -8.40 23.89
N ALA A 119 -17.20 -7.28 23.23
CA ALA A 119 -18.07 -6.10 23.16
C ALA A 119 -19.37 -6.33 22.36
N SER A 120 -19.45 -7.40 21.57
CA SER A 120 -20.61 -7.77 20.75
C SER A 120 -21.56 -8.79 21.40
N GLY A 121 -21.31 -9.17 22.66
CA GLY A 121 -22.16 -10.09 23.43
C GLY A 121 -22.21 -11.53 22.91
N ARG A 122 -21.36 -11.90 21.94
CA ARG A 122 -21.26 -13.26 21.40
C ARG A 122 -20.10 -13.98 22.05
N THR A 123 -20.40 -14.82 23.04
CA THR A 123 -19.45 -15.76 23.64
C THR A 123 -19.09 -16.85 22.63
N SER A 124 -17.86 -16.83 22.13
CA SER A 124 -17.26 -17.98 21.46
C SER A 124 -16.42 -18.74 22.47
N THR A 125 -16.91 -19.91 22.88
CA THR A 125 -16.15 -20.87 23.69
C THR A 125 -15.16 -21.60 22.79
N SER A 126 -13.87 -21.27 22.86
CA SER A 126 -12.81 -22.21 22.50
C SER A 126 -12.07 -22.65 23.76
N ALA A 127 -11.86 -23.95 23.86
CA ALA A 127 -11.47 -24.65 25.07
C ALA A 127 -9.99 -24.43 25.46
N ALA A 128 -9.81 -24.31 26.78
CA ALA A 128 -8.63 -24.41 27.65
C ALA A 128 -7.22 -24.70 27.08
N SER A 129 -6.27 -23.89 27.55
CA SER A 129 -4.90 -24.29 27.87
C SER A 129 -4.59 -23.81 29.30
N LYS A 130 -4.23 -24.74 30.20
CA LYS A 130 -4.00 -24.51 31.64
C LYS A 130 -2.51 -24.24 31.89
N GLY A 131 -2.16 -22.99 32.20
CA GLY A 131 -0.86 -22.54 32.71
C GLY A 131 -0.81 -21.00 32.83
N PRO A 132 -0.18 -20.40 33.86
CA PRO A 132 -0.06 -18.96 33.97
C PRO A 132 1.14 -18.47 33.14
N GLY A 133 0.90 -18.31 31.83
CA GLY A 133 1.76 -17.55 30.92
C GLY A 133 0.90 -16.57 30.13
N PRO A 134 1.43 -15.45 29.62
CA PRO A 134 0.65 -14.53 28.82
C PRO A 134 0.14 -15.27 27.57
N VAL A 135 -1.16 -15.54 27.53
CA VAL A 135 -1.82 -16.22 26.41
C VAL A 135 -1.72 -15.30 25.20
N SER A 136 -0.81 -15.63 24.28
CA SER A 136 -0.64 -14.90 23.03
C SER A 136 -1.91 -15.08 22.19
N ALA A 137 -2.60 -13.99 21.87
CA ALA A 137 -3.86 -14.08 21.14
C ALA A 137 -3.64 -14.37 19.65
N PRO A 138 -4.56 -15.12 18.99
CA PRO A 138 -4.37 -15.56 17.60
C PRO A 138 -4.08 -14.40 16.63
N LEU A 139 -3.23 -14.59 15.62
CA LEU A 139 -3.03 -13.58 14.59
C LEU A 139 -4.10 -13.74 13.51
N THR A 140 -4.79 -12.65 13.12
CA THR A 140 -5.77 -12.63 12.02
C THR A 140 -5.22 -11.79 10.87
N LEU A 141 -5.43 -12.23 9.62
CA LEU A 141 -5.03 -11.45 8.46
C LEU A 141 -6.22 -10.67 7.88
N GLN A 142 -6.00 -9.40 7.59
CA GLN A 142 -6.91 -8.58 6.79
C GLN A 142 -6.18 -8.19 5.49
N ILE A 143 -6.83 -8.45 4.35
CA ILE A 143 -6.25 -8.19 3.04
C ILE A 143 -7.01 -7.01 2.42
N LEU A 144 -6.30 -5.93 2.13
CA LEU A 144 -6.85 -4.78 1.41
C LEU A 144 -6.13 -4.64 0.08
N ARG A 145 -6.90 -4.30 -0.95
CA ARG A 145 -6.47 -4.25 -2.35
C ARG A 145 -6.67 -2.84 -2.87
N ASP A 146 -5.65 -2.29 -3.48
CA ASP A 146 -5.61 -0.94 -4.06
C ASP A 146 -5.22 -1.01 -5.54
N SER A 147 -5.76 -0.10 -6.33
CA SER A 147 -5.45 0.06 -7.76
C SER A 147 -5.32 1.55 -8.06
N PRO A 148 -4.23 2.18 -7.59
CA PRO A 148 -4.11 3.63 -7.63
C PRO A 148 -3.76 4.11 -9.05
N ASP A 149 -4.68 4.84 -9.67
CA ASP A 149 -4.58 5.43 -11.01
C ASP A 149 -4.25 6.94 -11.00
N ASP A 150 -4.19 7.54 -9.82
CA ASP A 150 -4.19 8.99 -9.59
C ASP A 150 -2.79 9.61 -9.42
N PHE A 151 -1.76 9.11 -10.10
CA PHE A 151 -0.41 9.64 -9.93
C PHE A 151 -0.27 11.11 -10.38
N ASN A 152 0.38 11.93 -9.55
CA ASN A 152 0.75 13.30 -9.89
C ASN A 152 2.10 13.67 -9.26
N ALA A 153 3.08 14.05 -10.09
CA ALA A 153 4.44 14.37 -9.64
C ALA A 153 4.56 15.63 -8.77
N LEU A 154 3.55 16.52 -8.78
CA LEU A 154 3.53 17.78 -8.02
C LEU A 154 2.74 17.70 -6.71
N LYS A 155 2.06 16.59 -6.47
CA LYS A 155 1.25 16.35 -5.26
C LYS A 155 1.83 15.20 -4.46
N SER A 156 1.48 15.14 -3.18
CA SER A 156 1.67 13.94 -2.36
C SER A 156 0.39 13.13 -2.38
N ALA A 157 0.47 11.82 -2.60
CA ALA A 157 -0.70 10.96 -2.50
C ALA A 157 -0.78 10.38 -1.09
N LEU A 158 -1.89 10.63 -0.41
CA LEU A 158 -2.18 10.07 0.92
C LEU A 158 -3.29 9.03 0.78
N ALA A 159 -3.05 7.84 1.30
CA ALA A 159 -4.07 6.80 1.44
C ALA A 159 -4.41 6.57 2.90
N PHE A 160 -5.68 6.34 3.19
CA PHE A 160 -6.19 5.97 4.50
C PHE A 160 -6.83 4.59 4.46
N TYR A 161 -6.31 3.68 5.26
CA TYR A 161 -6.74 2.29 5.37
C TYR A 161 -7.59 2.12 6.63
N SER A 162 -8.86 1.73 6.45
CA SER A 162 -9.78 1.46 7.56
C SER A 162 -9.67 -0.01 7.97
N ALA A 163 -8.71 -0.33 8.83
CA ALA A 163 -8.41 -1.69 9.28
C ALA A 163 -8.82 -1.98 10.74
N ALA A 164 -9.52 -1.05 11.40
CA ALA A 164 -9.97 -1.17 12.78
C ALA A 164 -11.50 -1.30 12.86
N PRO A 165 -12.06 -2.51 13.02
CA PRO A 165 -13.52 -2.68 12.93
C PRO A 165 -14.31 -2.00 14.07
N ALA A 166 -13.68 -1.70 15.22
CA ALA A 166 -14.31 -0.91 16.29
C ALA A 166 -14.46 0.59 15.94
N CYS A 167 -13.73 1.07 14.93
CA CYS A 167 -13.78 2.45 14.47
C CYS A 167 -14.86 2.59 13.39
N ALA A 168 -16.13 2.65 13.81
CA ALA A 168 -17.20 2.96 12.87
C ALA A 168 -17.04 4.39 12.35
N LYS A 169 -17.52 4.68 11.12
CA LYS A 169 -17.35 6.00 10.49
C LYS A 169 -15.88 6.48 10.53
N ALA A 170 -14.96 5.59 10.16
CA ALA A 170 -13.54 5.87 10.21
C ALA A 170 -13.20 7.07 9.33
N GLY A 171 -12.46 8.02 9.87
CA GLY A 171 -11.99 9.20 9.16
C GLY A 171 -10.60 9.59 9.60
N LEU A 172 -10.01 10.53 8.88
CA LEU A 172 -8.71 11.09 9.21
C LEU A 172 -8.80 12.60 9.05
N GLN A 173 -8.49 13.33 10.12
CA GLN A 173 -8.52 14.78 10.13
C GLN A 173 -7.13 15.37 10.32
N VAL A 174 -6.95 16.61 9.89
CA VAL A 174 -5.78 17.43 10.27
C VAL A 174 -5.87 17.75 11.75
N ALA A 175 -4.87 17.30 12.51
CA ALA A 175 -4.81 17.50 13.95
C ALA A 175 -4.86 18.99 14.31
N GLY A 176 -5.63 19.34 15.33
CA GLY A 176 -5.78 20.72 15.83
C GLY A 176 -6.57 21.67 14.91
N LYS A 177 -6.97 21.25 13.70
CA LYS A 177 -7.75 22.08 12.77
C LYS A 177 -9.16 21.57 12.50
N GLY A 178 -9.46 20.31 12.81
CA GLY A 178 -10.79 19.71 12.59
C GLY A 178 -11.19 19.64 11.11
N VAL A 179 -10.21 19.70 10.20
CA VAL A 179 -10.43 19.58 8.75
C VAL A 179 -10.26 18.12 8.37
N ASP A 180 -11.33 17.50 7.86
CA ASP A 180 -11.27 16.11 7.44
C ASP A 180 -10.54 15.96 6.10
N LEU A 181 -9.56 15.08 6.09
CA LEU A 181 -8.90 14.59 4.87
C LEU A 181 -9.72 13.45 4.25
N PHE A 182 -10.27 12.58 5.12
CA PHE A 182 -11.15 11.47 4.78
C PHE A 182 -12.30 11.38 5.78
N ARG A 183 -13.51 11.07 5.32
CA ARG A 183 -14.73 10.91 6.12
C ARG A 183 -15.39 9.59 5.79
N ASP A 184 -15.98 8.96 6.80
CA ASP A 184 -16.86 7.79 6.65
C ASP A 184 -16.29 6.68 5.73
N VAL A 185 -14.98 6.44 5.82
CA VAL A 185 -14.31 5.40 5.04
C VAL A 185 -14.79 4.03 5.53
N ALA A 186 -15.34 3.25 4.61
CA ALA A 186 -15.97 1.98 4.93
C ALA A 186 -14.99 1.04 5.66
N PRO A 187 -15.47 0.20 6.59
CA PRO A 187 -14.62 -0.83 7.21
C PRO A 187 -13.96 -1.71 6.15
N ALA A 188 -12.70 -2.11 6.40
CA ALA A 188 -11.92 -2.94 5.50
C ALA A 188 -11.74 -2.37 4.07
N SER A 189 -11.72 -1.05 3.95
CA SER A 189 -11.53 -0.35 2.69
C SER A 189 -10.40 0.68 2.75
N ILE A 190 -10.07 1.22 1.57
CA ILE A 190 -9.03 2.22 1.36
C ILE A 190 -9.69 3.43 0.71
N ALA A 191 -9.29 4.63 1.14
CA ALA A 191 -9.56 5.87 0.42
C ALA A 191 -8.24 6.58 0.12
N ARG A 192 -8.15 7.24 -1.04
CA ARG A 192 -6.95 7.94 -1.48
C ARG A 192 -7.27 9.37 -1.90
N ARG A 193 -6.32 10.27 -1.68
CA ARG A 193 -6.42 11.67 -2.11
C ARG A 193 -5.05 12.26 -2.38
N LEU A 194 -4.96 13.05 -3.44
CA LEU A 194 -3.84 13.95 -3.70
C LEU A 194 -3.94 15.22 -2.84
N ILE A 195 -2.85 15.55 -2.15
CA ILE A 195 -2.73 16.75 -1.32
C ILE A 195 -1.45 17.53 -1.64
N ASN A 196 -1.38 18.78 -1.18
CA ASN A 196 -0.16 19.57 -1.32
C ASN A 196 0.97 18.97 -0.46
N PRO A 197 2.23 19.00 -0.92
CA PRO A 197 3.39 18.57 -0.13
C PRO A 197 3.64 19.57 1.01
N VAL A 198 3.14 19.26 2.20
CA VAL A 198 3.23 20.12 3.38
C VAL A 198 3.56 19.32 4.63
N ALA A 199 4.01 19.99 5.68
CA ALA A 199 4.06 19.39 7.01
C ALA A 199 2.64 19.01 7.47
N LEU A 200 2.44 17.75 7.85
CA LEU A 200 1.13 17.22 8.18
C LEU A 200 1.16 16.41 9.48
N SER A 201 0.21 16.69 10.35
CA SER A 201 -0.13 15.87 11.51
C SER A 201 -1.61 15.54 11.45
N VAL A 202 -1.95 14.29 11.69
CA VAL A 202 -3.30 13.76 11.54
C VAL A 202 -3.80 13.14 12.83
N GLN A 203 -5.11 13.09 12.98
CA GLN A 203 -5.76 12.37 14.06
C GLN A 203 -6.87 11.49 13.50
N LEU A 204 -7.03 10.31 14.09
CA LEU A 204 -8.10 9.38 13.73
C LEU A 204 -9.44 9.96 14.15
N VAL A 205 -10.48 9.72 13.35
CA VAL A 205 -11.87 9.97 13.69
C VAL A 205 -12.58 8.63 13.73
N CYS A 206 -13.20 8.32 14.87
CA CYS A 206 -14.09 7.16 15.03
C CYS A 206 -15.42 7.66 15.57
N HIS A 207 -16.54 7.11 15.07
CA HIS A 207 -17.89 7.52 15.45
C HIS A 207 -18.13 9.03 15.29
N GLY A 208 -17.47 9.64 14.30
CA GLY A 208 -17.51 11.09 14.07
C GLY A 208 -16.78 11.95 15.10
N LYS A 209 -15.96 11.34 15.99
CA LYS A 209 -15.19 12.05 17.02
C LYS A 209 -13.69 11.78 16.88
N PRO A 210 -12.82 12.79 17.06
CA PRO A 210 -11.39 12.57 17.14
C PRO A 210 -11.06 11.56 18.25
N THR A 211 -10.20 10.58 17.96
CA THR A 211 -9.85 9.48 18.87
C THR A 211 -8.35 9.18 18.76
N GLY A 212 -7.75 8.75 19.88
CA GLY A 212 -6.34 8.38 19.93
C GLY A 212 -5.36 9.55 19.80
N ALA A 213 -4.08 9.20 19.77
CA ALA A 213 -2.98 10.15 19.67
C ALA A 213 -2.90 10.78 18.27
N VAL A 214 -2.38 12.01 18.23
CA VAL A 214 -1.99 12.66 16.97
C VAL A 214 -0.78 11.94 16.39
N LEU A 215 -0.83 11.64 15.10
CA LEU A 215 0.29 11.07 14.35
C LEU A 215 0.90 12.14 13.45
N SER A 216 2.17 12.45 13.68
CA SER A 216 2.93 13.29 12.76
C SER A 216 3.40 12.48 11.56
N LEU A 217 3.18 12.98 10.36
CA LEU A 217 3.71 12.42 9.10
C LEU A 217 4.96 13.16 8.62
N GLY A 218 5.41 14.16 9.39
CA GLY A 218 6.49 15.05 8.97
C GLY A 218 6.12 15.90 7.76
N THR A 219 7.13 16.30 6.99
CA THR A 219 6.95 17.04 5.73
C THR A 219 6.75 16.06 4.58
N LEU A 220 5.57 16.12 3.96
CA LEU A 220 5.28 15.33 2.78
C LEU A 220 6.00 15.89 1.55
N ALA A 221 6.43 15.01 0.66
CA ALA A 221 7.16 15.37 -0.55
C ALA A 221 6.33 15.14 -1.82
N ALA A 222 6.60 15.96 -2.84
CA ALA A 222 5.96 15.86 -4.15
C ALA A 222 6.31 14.53 -4.84
N GLY A 223 5.33 13.92 -5.50
CA GLY A 223 5.49 12.63 -6.18
C GLY A 223 5.61 11.44 -5.23
N GLN A 224 5.60 11.64 -3.91
CA GLN A 224 5.65 10.56 -2.92
C GLN A 224 4.25 10.08 -2.52
N ARG A 225 4.20 8.82 -2.11
CA ARG A 225 2.98 8.13 -1.67
C ARG A 225 3.12 7.77 -0.19
N TYR A 226 2.06 7.99 0.58
CA TYR A 226 2.01 7.73 2.01
C TYR A 226 0.74 6.96 2.34
N SER A 227 0.84 6.03 3.28
CA SER A 227 -0.29 5.28 3.82
C SER A 227 -0.42 5.54 5.31
N VAL A 228 -1.64 5.82 5.75
CA VAL A 228 -2.03 5.89 7.16
C VAL A 228 -3.05 4.80 7.41
N PHE A 229 -2.85 4.00 8.45
CA PHE A 229 -3.71 2.88 8.78
C PHE A 229 -4.39 3.15 10.12
N ALA A 230 -5.72 3.10 10.14
CA ALA A 230 -6.47 2.90 11.37
C ALA A 230 -6.41 1.41 11.70
N VAL A 231 -5.62 1.03 12.71
CA VAL A 231 -5.44 -0.36 13.13
C VAL A 231 -6.04 -0.59 14.51
N PRO A 232 -6.48 -1.83 14.83
CA PRO A 232 -7.02 -2.13 16.14
C PRO A 232 -6.02 -1.80 17.26
N ALA A 233 -6.51 -1.23 18.37
CA ALA A 233 -5.74 -0.96 19.57
C ALA A 233 -6.51 -1.43 20.82
N ALA A 234 -5.86 -1.42 21.98
CA ALA A 234 -6.53 -1.82 23.21
C ALA A 234 -7.76 -0.92 23.49
N PRO A 235 -8.80 -1.40 24.17
CA PRO A 235 -9.96 -0.58 24.53
C PRO A 235 -9.57 0.69 25.32
N ALA A 236 -8.54 0.59 26.16
CA ALA A 236 -7.98 1.73 26.90
C ALA A 236 -7.45 2.85 25.98
N ASP A 237 -7.06 2.51 24.75
CA ASP A 237 -6.57 3.44 23.74
C ASP A 237 -7.69 3.92 22.78
N GLY A 238 -8.95 3.66 23.13
CA GLY A 238 -10.10 3.99 22.27
C GLY A 238 -10.38 2.94 21.18
N GLY A 239 -9.78 1.75 21.26
CA GLY A 239 -10.05 0.62 20.36
C GLY A 239 -9.42 0.69 18.96
N ALA A 240 -8.82 1.81 18.61
CA ALA A 240 -8.11 2.00 17.36
C ALA A 240 -6.98 3.03 17.51
N ARG A 241 -5.90 2.86 16.75
CA ARG A 241 -4.78 3.82 16.67
C ARG A 241 -4.31 4.00 15.25
N LEU A 242 -3.55 5.07 15.01
CA LEU A 242 -2.88 5.29 13.73
C LEU A 242 -1.48 4.69 13.72
N ILE A 243 -1.11 4.09 12.59
CA ILE A 243 0.27 3.87 12.17
C ILE A 243 0.44 4.41 10.75
N ALA A 244 1.67 4.69 10.32
CA ALA A 244 1.94 5.17 8.97
C ALA A 244 3.13 4.47 8.32
N ALA A 245 3.16 4.56 6.99
CA ALA A 245 4.25 4.12 6.15
C ALA A 245 4.42 5.08 4.96
N THR A 246 5.66 5.24 4.52
CA THR A 246 5.93 5.78 3.17
C THR A 246 5.88 4.62 2.20
N ASP A 247 5.14 4.78 1.11
CA ASP A 247 4.94 3.72 0.13
C ASP A 247 6.12 3.72 -0.84
N VAL A 248 7.08 2.82 -0.61
CA VAL A 248 8.26 2.61 -1.47
C VAL A 248 8.22 1.20 -2.03
N VAL A 249 8.70 1.00 -3.26
CA VAL A 249 8.89 -0.35 -3.84
C VAL A 249 10.30 -0.82 -3.53
N ALA A 250 10.42 -2.02 -2.93
CA ALA A 250 11.69 -2.66 -2.61
C ALA A 250 12.50 -2.92 -3.89
N ARG A 251 13.83 -2.82 -3.78
CA ARG A 251 14.79 -3.07 -4.86
C ARG A 251 15.37 -4.47 -4.77
#